data_AF-A0A9D2X6S6-F1
#
_entry.id   AF-A0A9D2X6S6-F1
#
_cell.length_a   1.000
_cell.length_b   1.000
_cell.length_c   1.000
_cell.angle_alpha   90.00
_cell.angle_beta   90.00
_cell.angle_gamma   90.00
#
_symmetry.space_group_name_H-M   'P 1'
#
loop_
_entity.id
_entity.type
_entity.pdbx_description
1 polymer ?
#
loop_
_entity_poly.entity_id
_entity_poly.type
_entity_poly.pdbx_seq_one_letter_code
_entity_poly.pdbx_strand_id
1 'polypeptide(L)'
;MELKSEESVVSYLKTLPDDTIIRYYLDVEYSPFPVLILREYQRRFKEKSKNEILQKLKVQANLARKKTKELGFLAKKKTGIDEISKQKSQEMIKQATNKGYKVSDSLLKKGAQFSVKIRKDVSKGVKKTKSIKTSSKDQLILLEKLGKLRKEGIITEKEFREKKKKILSKI
;
A
#
# COMPACT_ATOMS: atom_id res chain seq x y z
N MET A 1 3.64 40.01 -19.81
CA MET A 1 2.69 38.90 -19.56
C MET A 1 3.48 37.61 -19.68
N GLU A 2 3.52 36.79 -18.63
CA GLU A 2 4.08 35.44 -18.73
C GLU A 2 3.18 34.64 -19.68
N LEU A 3 3.73 34.24 -20.83
CA LEU A 3 3.07 33.30 -21.72
C LEU A 3 2.93 31.98 -20.96
N LYS A 4 1.76 31.72 -20.38
CA LYS A 4 1.45 30.42 -19.80
C LYS A 4 1.73 29.38 -20.89
N SER A 5 2.68 28.48 -20.61
CA SER A 5 3.04 27.40 -21.53
C SER A 5 1.80 26.61 -21.95
N GLU A 6 1.80 26.02 -23.15
CA GLU A 6 0.71 25.12 -23.59
C GLU A 6 0.37 24.06 -22.53
N GLU A 7 1.38 23.61 -21.78
CA GLU A 7 1.25 22.67 -20.67
C GLU A 7 0.30 23.15 -19.57
N SER A 8 0.28 24.46 -19.29
CA SER A 8 -0.62 25.07 -18.31
C SER A 8 -2.07 25.05 -18.79
N VAL A 9 -2.30 25.22 -20.10
CA VAL A 9 -3.64 25.12 -20.69
C VAL A 9 -4.11 23.67 -20.71
N VAL A 10 -3.22 22.74 -21.08
CA VAL A 10 -3.52 21.30 -21.06
C VAL A 10 -3.84 20.81 -19.64
N SER A 11 -3.09 21.25 -18.63
CA SER A 11 -3.36 20.87 -17.24
C SER A 11 -4.72 21.40 -16.77
N TYR A 12 -5.05 22.65 -17.11
CA TYR A 12 -6.37 23.22 -16.85
C TYR A 12 -7.48 22.40 -17.53
N LEU A 13 -7.37 22.12 -18.83
CA LEU A 13 -8.36 21.33 -19.57
C LEU A 13 -8.55 19.92 -18.98
N LYS A 14 -7.54 19.32 -18.35
CA LYS A 14 -7.66 18.03 -17.66
C LYS A 14 -8.46 18.10 -16.36
N THR A 15 -8.47 19.25 -15.67
CA THR A 15 -9.25 19.44 -14.43
C THR A 15 -10.73 19.65 -14.67
N LEU A 16 -11.13 20.03 -15.89
CA LEU A 16 -12.51 20.39 -16.19
C LEU A 16 -13.46 19.18 -16.23
N PRO A 17 -14.74 19.37 -15.87
CA PRO A 17 -15.79 18.37 -16.05
C PRO A 17 -16.03 18.03 -17.52
N ASP A 18 -16.50 16.81 -17.77
CA ASP A 18 -16.78 16.29 -19.12
C ASP A 18 -17.80 17.18 -19.88
N ASP A 19 -18.85 17.66 -19.21
CA ASP A 19 -19.86 18.54 -19.80
C ASP A 19 -19.27 19.87 -20.29
N THR A 20 -18.28 20.40 -19.58
CA THR A 20 -17.62 21.67 -19.95
C THR A 20 -16.73 21.47 -21.17
N ILE A 21 -16.02 20.33 -21.25
CA ILE A 21 -15.21 19.97 -22.42
C ILE A 21 -16.08 19.78 -23.66
N ILE A 22 -17.28 19.21 -23.52
CA ILE A 22 -18.25 19.08 -24.63
C ILE A 22 -18.66 20.46 -25.14
N ARG A 23 -18.99 21.41 -24.24
CA ARG A 23 -19.35 22.79 -24.65
C ARG A 23 -18.21 23.48 -25.39
N TYR A 24 -16.99 23.39 -24.87
CA TYR A 24 -15.81 23.96 -25.53
C TYR A 24 -15.50 23.33 -26.88
N TYR A 25 -15.83 22.04 -27.06
CA TYR A 25 -15.73 21.38 -28.35
C TYR A 25 -16.79 21.87 -29.34
N LEU A 26 -18.03 22.10 -28.90
CA LEU A 26 -19.09 22.64 -29.75
C LEU A 26 -18.76 24.05 -30.24
N ASP A 27 -18.18 24.88 -29.37
CA ASP A 27 -17.79 26.26 -29.68
C ASP A 27 -16.30 26.39 -30.06
N VAL A 28 -15.68 25.30 -30.55
CA VAL A 28 -14.22 25.24 -30.75
C VAL A 28 -13.71 26.27 -31.76
N GLU A 29 -14.56 26.67 -32.71
CA GLU A 29 -14.27 27.69 -33.72
C GLU A 29 -13.98 29.07 -33.10
N TYR A 30 -14.54 29.34 -31.92
CA TYR A 30 -14.38 30.61 -31.20
C TYR A 30 -13.30 30.54 -30.11
N SER A 31 -12.65 29.39 -29.93
CA SER A 31 -11.62 29.21 -28.91
C SER A 31 -10.25 29.71 -29.40
N PRO A 32 -9.48 30.39 -28.53
CA PRO A 32 -8.08 30.72 -28.82
C PRO A 32 -7.16 29.49 -28.90
N PHE A 33 -7.58 28.32 -28.39
CA PHE A 33 -6.79 27.08 -28.37
C PHE A 33 -7.57 25.86 -28.92
N PRO A 34 -8.01 25.90 -30.19
CA PRO A 34 -8.92 24.89 -30.74
C PRO A 34 -8.28 23.49 -30.79
N VAL A 35 -7.00 23.41 -31.16
CA VAL A 35 -6.26 22.15 -31.27
C VAL A 35 -6.16 21.42 -29.91
N LEU A 36 -5.93 22.16 -28.83
CA LEU A 36 -5.82 21.59 -27.49
C LEU A 36 -7.17 21.03 -27.00
N ILE A 37 -8.26 21.73 -27.30
CA ILE A 37 -9.62 21.29 -26.97
C ILE A 37 -9.98 20.03 -27.76
N LEU A 38 -9.74 20.01 -29.08
CA LEU A 38 -9.99 18.85 -29.92
C LEU A 38 -9.24 17.61 -29.42
N ARG A 39 -7.96 17.79 -29.04
CA ARG A 39 -7.11 16.71 -28.52
C ARG A 39 -7.62 16.16 -27.20
N GLU A 40 -8.01 17.01 -26.26
CA GLU A 40 -8.55 16.58 -24.96
C GLU A 40 -9.95 15.95 -25.10
N TYR A 41 -10.79 16.50 -25.99
CA TYR A 41 -12.09 15.90 -26.32
C TYR A 41 -11.92 14.49 -26.91
N GLN A 42 -11.07 14.33 -27.91
CA GLN A 42 -10.75 13.03 -28.50
C GLN A 42 -10.14 12.07 -27.47
N ARG A 43 -9.34 12.55 -26.51
CA ARG A 43 -8.79 11.71 -25.43
C ARG A 43 -9.87 11.17 -24.50
N ARG A 44 -10.84 12.00 -24.12
CA ARG A 44 -11.91 11.65 -23.17
C ARG A 44 -13.05 10.86 -23.82
N PHE A 45 -13.42 11.27 -25.02
CA PHE A 45 -14.59 10.79 -25.75
C PHE A 45 -14.23 9.98 -27.00
N LYS A 46 -12.99 9.48 -27.11
CA LYS A 46 -12.59 8.56 -28.17
C LYS A 46 -13.68 7.51 -28.33
N GLU A 47 -14.19 7.35 -29.55
CA GLU A 47 -15.30 6.45 -29.83
C GLU A 47 -14.98 5.07 -29.27
N LYS A 48 -15.62 4.73 -28.16
CA LYS A 48 -15.59 3.36 -27.63
C LYS A 48 -16.24 2.51 -28.71
N SER A 49 -15.60 1.40 -29.06
CA SER A 49 -16.21 0.48 -30.01
C SER A 49 -17.63 0.14 -29.55
N LYS A 50 -18.56 -0.03 -30.50
CA LYS A 50 -19.95 -0.44 -30.21
C LYS A 50 -20.00 -1.62 -29.23
N ASN A 51 -19.04 -2.55 -29.34
CA ASN A 51 -18.86 -3.69 -28.46
C ASN A 51 -18.49 -3.29 -27.03
N GLU A 52 -17.57 -2.35 -26.83
CA GLU A 52 -17.20 -1.87 -25.50
C GLU A 52 -18.35 -1.14 -24.80
N ILE A 53 -19.11 -0.34 -25.56
CA ILE A 53 -20.33 0.34 -25.06
C ILE A 53 -21.35 -0.72 -24.63
N LEU A 54 -21.61 -1.72 -25.47
CA LEU A 54 -22.56 -2.80 -25.17
C LEU A 54 -22.13 -3.61 -23.95
N GLN A 55 -20.85 -3.90 -23.79
CA GLN A 55 -20.32 -4.60 -22.62
C GLN A 55 -20.51 -3.78 -21.34
N LYS A 56 -20.16 -2.48 -21.36
CA LYS A 56 -20.37 -1.59 -20.21
C LYS A 56 -21.84 -1.49 -19.84
N LEU A 57 -22.71 -1.34 -20.84
CA LEU A 57 -24.15 -1.29 -20.64
C LEU A 57 -24.67 -2.60 -20.03
N LYS A 58 -24.23 -3.76 -20.55
CA LYS A 58 -24.60 -5.07 -20.00
C LYS A 58 -24.15 -5.23 -18.55
N VAL A 59 -22.93 -4.79 -18.21
CA VAL A 59 -22.42 -4.82 -16.83
C VAL A 59 -23.27 -3.93 -15.91
N GLN A 60 -23.56 -2.70 -16.33
CA GLN A 60 -24.37 -1.76 -15.56
C GLN A 60 -25.80 -2.26 -15.38
N ALA A 61 -26.43 -2.78 -16.45
CA ALA A 61 -27.77 -3.36 -16.40
C ALA A 61 -27.83 -4.56 -15.44
N ASN A 62 -26.81 -5.43 -15.46
CA ASN A 62 -26.71 -6.55 -14.53
C ASN A 62 -26.53 -6.10 -13.08
N LEU A 63 -25.71 -5.08 -12.84
CA LEU A 63 -25.51 -4.51 -11.51
C LEU A 63 -26.79 -3.88 -10.97
N ALA A 64 -27.48 -3.08 -11.78
CA ALA A 64 -28.77 -2.49 -11.46
C ALA A 64 -29.79 -3.60 -11.13
N ARG A 65 -29.91 -4.62 -11.98
CA ARG A 65 -30.80 -5.76 -11.74
C ARG A 65 -30.51 -6.49 -10.43
N LYS A 66 -29.23 -6.69 -10.07
CA LYS A 66 -28.83 -7.28 -8.78
C LYS A 66 -29.29 -6.41 -7.61
N LYS A 67 -28.99 -5.11 -7.65
CA LYS A 67 -29.42 -4.15 -6.62
C LYS A 67 -30.94 -4.12 -6.46
N THR A 68 -31.69 -4.09 -7.57
CA THR A 68 -33.17 -4.11 -7.54
C THR A 68 -33.70 -5.40 -6.92
N LYS A 69 -33.09 -6.56 -7.21
CA LYS A 69 -33.48 -7.83 -6.58
C LYS A 69 -33.22 -7.83 -5.07
N GLU A 70 -32.06 -7.34 -4.65
CA GLU A 70 -31.72 -7.20 -3.23
C GLU A 70 -32.70 -6.28 -2.51
N LEU A 71 -32.97 -5.10 -3.08
CA LEU A 71 -33.97 -4.17 -2.55
C LEU A 71 -35.37 -4.81 -2.50
N GLY A 72 -35.77 -5.55 -3.54
CA GLY A 72 -37.04 -6.27 -3.57
C GLY A 72 -37.15 -7.35 -2.51
N PHE A 73 -36.08 -8.09 -2.23
CA PHE A 73 -36.02 -9.06 -1.14
C PHE A 73 -36.14 -8.37 0.23
N LEU A 74 -35.42 -7.27 0.43
CA LEU A 74 -35.47 -6.48 1.67
C LEU A 74 -36.86 -5.88 1.90
N ALA A 75 -37.50 -5.35 0.84
CA ALA A 75 -38.86 -4.83 0.91
C ALA A 75 -39.86 -5.92 1.30
N LYS A 76 -39.75 -7.13 0.71
CA LYS A 76 -40.59 -8.29 1.09
C LYS A 76 -40.39 -8.71 2.54
N LYS A 77 -39.17 -8.56 3.08
CA LYS A 77 -38.84 -8.87 4.47
C LYS A 77 -39.38 -7.83 5.47
N LYS A 78 -39.89 -6.67 5.00
CA LYS A 78 -40.38 -5.53 5.81
C LYS A 78 -39.39 -5.06 6.90
N THR A 79 -38.09 -5.33 6.72
CA THR A 79 -37.05 -4.88 7.66
C THR A 79 -36.83 -3.38 7.53
N GLY A 80 -36.82 -2.67 8.66
CA GLY A 80 -36.47 -1.25 8.70
C GLY A 80 -35.05 -1.01 8.22
N ILE A 81 -34.80 0.17 7.64
CA ILE A 81 -33.49 0.58 7.11
C ILE A 81 -32.40 0.47 8.20
N ASP A 82 -32.76 0.77 9.44
CA ASP A 82 -31.85 0.72 10.60
C ASP A 82 -31.39 -0.70 10.95
N GLU A 83 -32.29 -1.69 10.86
CA GLU A 83 -31.95 -3.09 11.13
C GLU A 83 -31.01 -3.66 10.06
N ILE A 84 -31.24 -3.29 8.80
CA ILE A 84 -30.39 -3.70 7.66
C ILE A 84 -29.01 -3.08 7.80
N SER A 85 -28.94 -1.79 8.14
CA SER A 85 -27.68 -1.08 8.37
C SER A 85 -26.89 -1.72 9.52
N LYS A 86 -27.58 -2.06 10.63
CA LYS A 86 -27.00 -2.74 11.78
C LYS A 86 -26.49 -4.13 11.44
N GLN A 87 -27.25 -4.94 10.69
CA GLN A 87 -26.83 -6.27 10.24
C GLN A 87 -25.60 -6.20 9.32
N LYS A 88 -25.62 -5.31 8.33
CA LYS A 88 -24.50 -5.14 7.40
C LYS A 88 -23.24 -4.64 8.10
N SER A 89 -23.39 -3.71 9.04
CA SER A 89 -22.29 -3.25 9.89
C SER A 89 -21.70 -4.39 10.72
N GLN A 90 -22.54 -5.22 11.35
CA GLN A 90 -22.09 -6.41 12.08
C GLN A 90 -21.37 -7.42 11.19
N GLU A 91 -21.86 -7.66 9.97
CA GLU A 91 -21.19 -8.55 9.01
C GLU A 91 -19.82 -8.00 8.58
N MET A 92 -19.71 -6.70 8.33
CA MET A 92 -18.44 -6.05 8.00
C MET A 92 -17.43 -6.17 9.14
N ILE A 93 -17.87 -5.94 10.38
CA ILE A 93 -17.05 -6.12 11.58
C ILE A 93 -16.59 -7.57 11.68
N LYS A 94 -17.50 -8.54 11.52
CA LYS A 94 -17.18 -9.98 11.56
C LYS A 94 -16.19 -10.41 10.47
N GLN A 95 -16.31 -9.85 9.26
CA GLN A 95 -15.35 -10.11 8.20
C GLN A 95 -13.98 -9.51 8.51
N ALA A 96 -13.93 -8.30 9.05
CA ALA A 96 -12.70 -7.64 9.43
C ALA A 96 -11.98 -8.39 10.56
N THR A 97 -12.71 -8.81 11.60
CA THR A 97 -12.14 -9.60 12.71
C THR A 97 -11.61 -10.94 12.20
N ASN A 98 -12.39 -11.67 11.40
CA ASN A 98 -11.94 -12.95 10.81
C ASN A 98 -10.67 -12.80 9.94
N LYS A 99 -10.55 -11.71 9.17
CA LYS A 99 -9.33 -11.41 8.41
C LYS A 99 -8.17 -11.09 9.35
N GLY A 100 -8.40 -10.30 10.40
CA GLY A 100 -7.43 -9.99 11.44
C GLY A 100 -6.87 -11.25 12.10
N TYR A 101 -7.75 -12.15 12.56
CA TYR A 101 -7.37 -13.44 13.15
C TYR A 101 -6.53 -14.31 12.20
N LYS A 102 -6.92 -14.40 10.92
CA LYS A 102 -6.14 -15.15 9.92
C LYS A 102 -4.75 -14.56 9.71
N VAL A 103 -4.64 -13.24 9.67
CA VAL A 103 -3.36 -12.54 9.53
C VAL A 103 -2.51 -12.78 10.78
N SER A 104 -3.04 -12.62 11.98
CA SER A 104 -2.30 -12.83 13.22
C SER A 104 -1.80 -14.26 13.35
N ASP A 105 -2.63 -15.27 13.03
CA ASP A 105 -2.21 -16.67 13.05
C ASP A 105 -1.07 -16.94 12.07
N SER A 106 -1.14 -16.35 10.87
CA SER A 106 -0.08 -16.48 9.87
C SER A 106 1.24 -15.82 10.32
N LEU A 107 1.16 -14.69 11.02
CA LEU A 107 2.31 -13.98 11.58
C LEU A 107 2.94 -14.77 12.75
N LEU A 108 2.12 -15.32 13.65
CA LEU A 108 2.59 -16.16 14.75
C LEU A 108 3.31 -17.40 14.23
N LYS A 109 2.73 -18.10 13.24
CA LYS A 109 3.37 -19.27 12.60
C LYS A 109 4.70 -18.89 11.92
N LYS A 110 4.73 -17.80 11.16
CA LYS A 110 5.96 -17.30 10.52
C LYS A 110 7.01 -16.87 11.54
N GLY A 111 6.61 -16.17 12.61
CA GLY A 111 7.49 -15.74 13.71
C GLY A 111 8.09 -16.93 14.45
N ALA A 112 7.30 -17.97 14.72
CA ALA A 112 7.80 -19.21 15.32
C ALA A 112 8.86 -19.87 14.41
N GLN A 113 8.59 -20.00 13.11
CA GLN A 113 9.56 -20.56 12.15
C GLN A 113 10.83 -19.70 12.04
N PHE A 114 10.68 -18.38 12.04
CA PHE A 114 11.79 -17.44 11.99
C PHE A 114 12.68 -17.54 13.23
N SER A 115 12.08 -17.60 14.43
CA SER A 115 12.84 -17.76 15.68
C SER A 115 13.61 -19.08 15.73
N VAL A 116 13.03 -20.18 15.22
CA VAL A 116 13.73 -21.47 15.13
C VAL A 116 14.90 -21.39 14.14
N LYS A 117 14.73 -20.74 12.99
CA LYS A 117 15.84 -20.51 12.02
C LYS A 117 16.96 -19.69 12.64
N ILE A 118 16.64 -18.55 13.27
CA ILE A 118 17.63 -17.71 13.97
C ILE A 118 18.40 -18.53 15.00
N ARG A 119 17.71 -19.28 15.86
CA ARG A 119 18.38 -20.10 16.89
C ARG A 119 19.34 -21.11 16.27
N LYS A 120 18.95 -21.75 15.17
CA LYS A 120 19.81 -22.67 14.43
C LYS A 120 21.03 -21.96 13.85
N ASP A 121 20.85 -20.83 13.20
CA ASP A 121 21.94 -20.08 12.55
C ASP A 121 22.92 -19.48 13.57
N VAL A 122 22.41 -18.92 14.68
CA VAL A 122 23.22 -18.46 15.80
C VAL A 122 24.00 -19.62 16.42
N SER A 123 23.36 -20.78 16.65
CA SER A 123 24.07 -21.94 17.22
C SER A 123 25.19 -22.46 16.31
N LYS A 124 25.00 -22.44 14.99
CA LYS A 124 26.03 -22.77 14.00
C LYS A 124 27.17 -21.74 14.00
N GLY A 125 26.84 -20.45 14.05
CA GLY A 125 27.81 -19.36 14.13
C GLY A 125 28.67 -19.43 15.40
N VAL A 126 28.03 -19.63 16.56
CA VAL A 126 28.71 -19.74 17.86
C VAL A 126 29.65 -20.95 17.90
N LYS A 127 29.25 -22.10 17.33
CA LYS A 127 30.13 -23.28 17.24
C LYS A 127 31.37 -23.00 16.38
N LYS A 128 31.22 -22.32 15.24
CA LYS A 128 32.36 -21.92 14.38
C LYS A 128 33.29 -20.91 15.09
N THR A 129 32.76 -19.99 15.88
CA THR A 129 33.60 -18.99 16.56
C THR A 129 34.33 -19.54 17.79
N LYS A 130 33.80 -20.56 18.48
CA LYS A 130 34.48 -21.16 19.65
C LYS A 130 35.76 -21.91 19.28
N SER A 131 35.93 -22.34 18.03
CA SER A 131 37.14 -23.04 17.57
C SER A 131 38.21 -22.12 16.96
N ILE A 132 37.96 -20.82 16.83
CA ILE A 132 38.91 -19.87 16.22
C ILE A 132 39.69 -19.19 17.35
N LYS A 133 41.00 -19.46 17.44
CA LYS A 133 41.93 -18.64 18.24
C LYS A 133 42.03 -17.27 17.55
N THR A 134 41.61 -16.21 18.24
CA THR A 134 41.59 -14.84 17.68
C THR A 134 42.93 -14.15 17.93
N SER A 135 43.44 -13.42 16.93
CA SER A 135 44.65 -12.61 17.09
C SER A 135 44.32 -11.28 17.80
N SER A 136 45.32 -10.62 18.39
CA SER A 136 45.12 -9.32 19.06
C SER A 136 44.55 -8.25 18.12
N LYS A 137 44.83 -8.34 16.81
CA LYS A 137 44.29 -7.43 15.79
C LYS A 137 42.77 -7.60 15.61
N ASP A 138 42.26 -8.84 15.73
CA ASP A 138 40.84 -9.13 15.63
C ASP A 138 40.06 -8.61 16.84
N GLN A 139 40.68 -8.62 18.03
CA GLN A 139 40.09 -8.10 19.26
C GLN A 139 39.93 -6.57 19.21
N LEU A 140 40.87 -5.86 18.58
CA LEU A 140 40.75 -4.41 18.33
C LEU A 140 39.60 -4.08 17.37
N ILE A 141 39.46 -4.83 16.28
CA ILE A 141 38.35 -4.68 15.33
C ILE A 141 37.01 -4.97 16.03
N LEU A 142 36.97 -5.94 16.95
CA LEU A 142 35.79 -6.27 17.75
C LEU A 142 35.37 -5.09 18.64
N LEU A 143 36.35 -4.39 19.24
CA LEU A 143 36.13 -3.23 20.09
C LEU A 143 35.55 -2.05 19.29
N GLU A 144 36.04 -1.83 18.07
CA GLU A 144 35.53 -0.79 17.16
C GLU A 144 34.06 -1.06 16.78
N LYS A 145 33.74 -2.30 16.43
CA LYS A 145 32.36 -2.73 16.13
C LYS A 145 31.45 -2.58 17.35
N LEU A 146 31.92 -2.92 18.54
CA LEU A 146 31.17 -2.74 19.79
C LEU A 146 30.83 -1.25 20.02
N GLY A 147 31.74 -0.35 19.67
CA GLY A 147 31.51 1.11 19.73
C GLY A 147 30.46 1.60 18.74
N LYS A 148 30.42 1.06 17.53
CA LYS A 148 29.39 1.37 16.51
C LYS A 148 27.99 0.96 16.99
N LEU A 149 27.87 -0.25 17.56
CA LEU A 149 26.60 -0.77 18.11
C LEU A 149 26.04 0.08 19.26
N ARG A 150 26.92 0.65 20.10
CA ARG A 150 26.53 1.60 21.14
C ARG A 150 26.00 2.90 20.52
N LYS A 151 26.67 3.44 19.50
CA LYS A 151 26.25 4.67 18.79
C LYS A 151 24.90 4.50 18.09
N GLU A 152 24.63 3.31 17.57
CA GLU A 152 23.35 2.96 16.92
C GLU A 152 22.21 2.67 17.93
N GLY A 153 22.48 2.69 19.25
CA GLY A 153 21.48 2.46 20.28
C GLY A 153 21.03 1.00 20.44
N ILE A 154 21.74 0.05 19.83
CA ILE A 154 21.38 -1.37 19.83
C ILE A 154 21.72 -2.04 21.17
N ILE A 155 22.70 -1.52 21.92
CA ILE A 155 23.13 -2.03 23.22
C ILE A 155 23.13 -0.93 24.29
N THR A 156 22.86 -1.32 25.54
CA THR A 156 22.88 -0.38 26.66
C THR A 156 24.29 -0.05 27.13
N GLU A 157 24.46 1.10 27.79
CA GLU A 157 25.76 1.56 28.30
C GLU A 157 26.39 0.57 29.29
N LYS A 158 25.55 -0.09 30.11
CA LYS A 158 25.99 -1.10 31.07
C LYS A 158 26.55 -2.34 30.35
N GLU A 159 25.83 -2.85 29.36
CA GLU A 159 26.27 -3.99 28.54
C GLU A 159 27.53 -3.68 27.74
N PHE A 160 27.67 -2.44 27.25
CA PHE A 160 28.87 -2.00 26.55
C PHE A 160 30.10 -2.03 27.46
N ARG A 161 30.00 -1.46 28.67
CA ARG A 161 31.13 -1.42 29.63
C ARG A 161 31.58 -2.81 30.05
N GLU A 162 30.66 -3.71 30.36
CA GLU A 162 30.99 -5.09 30.73
C GLU A 162 31.68 -5.85 29.60
N LYS A 163 31.16 -5.74 28.37
CA LYS A 163 31.74 -6.41 27.21
C LYS A 163 33.10 -5.81 26.83
N LYS A 164 33.26 -4.49 26.91
CA LYS A 164 34.54 -3.81 26.68
C LYS A 164 35.61 -4.30 27.67
N LYS A 165 35.28 -4.41 28.96
CA LYS A 165 36.21 -4.90 30.00
C LYS A 165 36.67 -6.34 29.72
N LYS A 166 35.74 -7.23 29.31
CA LYS A 166 36.04 -8.63 28.96
C LYS A 166 36.89 -8.81 27.70
N ILE A 167 36.84 -7.87 26.75
CA ILE A 167 37.68 -7.91 25.54
C ILE A 167 39.08 -7.40 25.87
N LEU A 168 39.18 -6.30 26.61
CA LEU A 168 40.46 -5.74 27.04
C LEU A 168 41.26 -6.69 27.94
N SER A 169 40.61 -7.55 28.73
CA SER A 169 41.30 -8.56 29.54
C SER A 169 41.87 -9.74 28.74
N LYS A 170 41.62 -9.81 27.43
CA LYS A 170 42.07 -10.89 26.54
C LYS A 170 43.09 -10.43 25.48
N ILE A 171 43.33 -9.10 25.42
CA ILE A 171 44.37 -8.46 24.62
C ILE A 171 45.65 -8.49 25.45
#